data_AF-A0A2H1KVH2-F1
#
_entry.id   AF-A0A2H1KVH2-F1
#
_cell.length_a   1.000
_cell.length_b   1.000
_cell.length_c   1.000
_cell.angle_alpha   90.00
_cell.angle_beta   90.00
_cell.angle_gamma   90.00
#
_symmetry.space_group_name_H-M   'P 1'
#
loop_
_entity.id
_entity.type
_entity.pdbx_description
1 polymer ?
#
loop_
_entity_poly.entity_id
_entity_poly.type
_entity_poly.pdbx_seq_one_letter_code
_entity_poly.pdbx_strand_id
1 'polypeptide(L)'
;MLVGCDPVPPAQVLHSNTAVRTGVASGAGPAVLSQLAVASQLATGEVLQVPLDITVPRRPLTAVWSGARIPVGALAELVEIAAR
;
A
#
# COMPACT_ATOMS: atom_id res chain seq x y z
N MET A 1 11.09 9.18 -9.99
CA MET A 1 10.79 9.16 -11.43
C MET A 1 11.89 8.35 -12.09
N LEU A 2 11.57 7.32 -12.87
CA LEU A 2 12.58 6.68 -13.72
C LEU A 2 13.00 7.72 -14.76
N VAL A 3 14.30 8.00 -14.87
CA VAL A 3 14.82 9.05 -15.76
C VAL A 3 14.58 8.61 -17.21
N GLY A 4 13.90 9.45 -18.00
CA GLY A 4 13.72 9.23 -19.44
C GLY A 4 12.44 8.51 -19.89
N CYS A 5 11.47 8.30 -18.99
CA CYS A 5 10.16 7.74 -19.37
C CYS A 5 9.03 8.76 -19.15
N ASP A 6 8.19 8.95 -20.17
CA ASP A 6 6.94 9.69 -20.01
C ASP A 6 5.91 8.84 -19.24
N PRO A 7 5.25 9.39 -18.21
CA PRO A 7 4.22 8.67 -17.47
C PRO A 7 3.00 8.43 -18.36
N VAL A 8 2.61 7.16 -18.50
CA VAL A 8 1.37 6.76 -19.18
C VAL A 8 0.17 7.02 -18.25
N PRO A 9 -0.98 7.52 -18.75
CA PRO A 9 -2.18 7.63 -17.95
C PRO A 9 -2.61 6.26 -17.41
N PRO A 10 -3.20 6.20 -16.20
CA PRO A 10 -3.67 4.94 -15.64
C PRO A 10 -4.75 4.32 -16.53
N ALA A 11 -4.67 3.00 -16.74
CA ALA A 11 -5.69 2.26 -17.48
C ALA A 11 -7.07 2.33 -16.78
N GLN A 12 -7.08 2.44 -15.45
CA GLN A 12 -8.29 2.54 -14.64
C GLN A 12 -8.02 3.24 -13.31
N VAL A 13 -9.01 3.99 -12.81
CA VAL A 13 -8.98 4.66 -11.50
C VAL A 13 -10.16 4.18 -10.66
N LEU A 14 -9.89 3.72 -9.43
CA LEU A 14 -10.86 3.09 -8.54
C LEU A 14 -10.71 3.61 -7.10
N HIS A 15 -11.80 3.51 -6.33
CA HIS A 15 -11.91 4.13 -4.99
C HIS A 15 -11.48 3.23 -3.82
N SER A 16 -11.03 1.99 -4.07
CA SER A 16 -10.55 1.09 -3.02
C SER A 16 -9.52 0.10 -3.53
N ASN A 17 -8.63 -0.33 -2.63
CA ASN A 17 -7.64 -1.36 -2.94
C ASN A 17 -8.30 -2.70 -3.30
N THR A 18 -9.45 -3.02 -2.69
CA THR A 18 -10.23 -4.22 -3.04
C THR A 18 -10.69 -4.16 -4.48
N ALA A 19 -11.22 -3.02 -4.94
CA ALA A 19 -11.65 -2.86 -6.33
C ALA A 19 -10.46 -2.94 -7.30
N VAL A 20 -9.33 -2.32 -6.97
CA VAL A 20 -8.09 -2.42 -7.76
C VAL A 20 -7.64 -3.87 -7.88
N ARG A 21 -7.58 -4.60 -6.77
CA ARG A 21 -7.19 -6.02 -6.75
C ARG A 21 -8.11 -6.89 -7.61
N THR A 22 -9.43 -6.71 -7.52
CA THR A 22 -10.40 -7.42 -8.37
C THR A 22 -10.19 -7.08 -9.85
N GLY A 23 -9.89 -5.82 -10.18
CA GLY A 23 -9.55 -5.41 -11.55
C GLY A 23 -8.30 -6.13 -12.07
N VAL A 24 -7.24 -6.21 -11.27
CA VAL A 24 -6.01 -6.96 -11.61
C VAL A 24 -6.31 -8.43 -11.86
N ALA A 25 -7.00 -9.10 -10.94
CA ALA A 25 -7.39 -10.51 -11.07
C ALA A 25 -8.27 -10.76 -12.31
N SER A 26 -9.02 -9.75 -12.76
CA SER A 26 -9.86 -9.80 -13.96
C SER A 26 -9.13 -9.41 -15.25
N GLY A 27 -7.83 -9.09 -15.18
CA GLY A 27 -7.01 -8.75 -16.35
C GLY A 27 -7.01 -7.28 -16.77
N ALA A 28 -7.45 -6.34 -15.93
CA ALA A 28 -7.42 -4.90 -16.24
C ALA A 28 -6.00 -4.32 -16.39
N GLY A 29 -4.96 -5.06 -15.99
CA GLY A 29 -3.56 -4.66 -16.03
C GLY A 29 -2.87 -4.74 -14.65
N PRO A 30 -1.58 -4.42 -14.56
CA PRO A 30 -0.84 -4.45 -13.30
C PRO A 30 -1.22 -3.29 -12.38
N ALA A 31 -1.05 -3.48 -11.07
CA ALA A 31 -1.22 -2.43 -10.07
C ALA A 31 -0.13 -2.50 -9.00
N VAL A 32 0.14 -1.36 -8.36
CA VAL A 32 1.00 -1.28 -7.18
C VAL A 32 0.11 -1.26 -5.94
N LEU A 33 0.18 -2.32 -5.14
CA LEU A 33 -0.60 -2.47 -3.91
C LEU A 33 0.33 -2.81 -2.73
N SER A 34 -0.13 -2.53 -1.51
CA SER A 34 0.57 -2.98 -0.31
C SER A 34 0.63 -4.50 -0.28
N GLN A 35 1.82 -5.07 -0.10
CA GLN A 35 2.02 -6.52 0.00
C GLN A 35 1.15 -7.14 1.11
N LEU A 36 0.95 -6.43 2.22
CA LEU A 36 0.06 -6.85 3.30
C LEU A 36 -1.40 -6.99 2.82
N ALA A 37 -1.87 -6.09 1.95
CA ALA A 37 -3.24 -6.08 1.46
C ALA A 37 -3.53 -7.17 0.42
N VAL A 38 -2.50 -7.78 -0.17
CA VAL A 38 -2.62 -8.82 -1.22
C VAL A 38 -2.00 -10.17 -0.82
N ALA A 39 -1.59 -10.33 0.44
CA ALA A 39 -0.83 -11.50 0.89
C ALA A 39 -1.59 -12.82 0.66
N SER A 40 -2.89 -12.87 0.93
CA SER A 40 -3.69 -14.08 0.71
C SER A 40 -3.86 -14.40 -0.77
N GLN A 41 -4.01 -13.38 -1.62
CA GLN A 41 -4.19 -13.56 -3.06
C GLN A 41 -2.89 -13.96 -3.77
N LEU A 42 -1.75 -13.49 -3.26
CA LEU A 42 -0.45 -14.00 -3.68
C LEU A 42 -0.28 -15.48 -3.28
N ALA A 43 -0.70 -15.85 -2.06
CA ALA A 43 -0.59 -17.22 -1.57
C ALA A 43 -1.47 -18.22 -2.36
N THR A 44 -2.63 -17.79 -2.85
CA THR A 44 -3.51 -18.62 -3.68
C THR A 44 -3.18 -18.58 -5.18
N GLY A 45 -2.32 -17.65 -5.61
CA GLY A 45 -2.03 -17.42 -7.02
C GLY A 45 -3.14 -16.69 -7.78
N GLU A 46 -4.12 -16.09 -7.08
CA GLU A 46 -5.14 -15.23 -7.71
C GLU A 46 -4.50 -13.99 -8.37
N VAL A 47 -3.39 -13.51 -7.80
CA VAL A 47 -2.53 -12.49 -8.41
C VAL A 47 -1.07 -12.92 -8.30
N LEU A 48 -0.22 -12.40 -9.18
CA LEU A 48 1.21 -12.66 -9.19
C LEU A 48 2.01 -11.39 -8.91
N GLN A 49 3.12 -11.54 -8.18
CA GLN A 49 4.06 -10.44 -7.97
C GLN A 49 4.94 -10.25 -9.21
N VAL A 50 4.96 -9.04 -9.74
CA VAL A 50 5.90 -8.63 -10.78
C VAL A 50 7.16 -8.05 -10.11
N PRO A 51 8.37 -8.61 -10.34
CA PRO A 51 9.59 -8.05 -9.80
C PRO A 51 9.82 -6.63 -10.33
N LEU A 52 10.13 -5.70 -9.43
CA LEU A 52 10.46 -4.31 -9.78
C LEU A 52 11.85 -3.99 -9.25
N ASP A 53 12.73 -3.52 -10.12
CA ASP A 53 14.04 -3.00 -9.73
C ASP A 53 13.92 -1.51 -9.37
N ILE A 54 13.15 -1.22 -8.31
CA ILE A 54 12.93 0.13 -7.82
C ILE A 54 13.02 0.18 -6.30
N THR A 55 13.49 1.32 -5.77
CA THR A 55 13.31 1.64 -4.37
C THR A 55 11.86 2.04 -4.12
N VAL A 56 11.12 1.23 -3.35
CA VAL A 56 9.74 1.56 -2.97
C VAL A 56 9.77 2.71 -1.95
N PRO A 57 9.00 3.79 -2.15
CA PRO A 57 8.88 4.86 -1.16
C PRO A 57 8.29 4.32 0.14
N ARG A 58 8.99 4.53 1.26
CA ARG A 58 8.43 4.23 2.58
C ARG A 58 7.35 5.25 2.90
N ARG A 59 6.19 4.77 3.36
CA ARG A 59 5.13 5.60 3.91
C ARG A 59 5.12 5.40 5.43
N PRO A 60 5.74 6.29 6.22
CA PRO A 60 5.71 6.15 7.66
C PRO A 60 4.27 6.29 8.16
N LEU A 61 3.84 5.41 9.07
CA LEU A 61 2.63 5.64 9.84
C LEU A 61 2.90 6.79 10.80
N THR A 62 2.05 7.81 10.78
CA THR A 62 2.19 8.98 11.66
C THR A 62 1.02 8.99 12.63
N ALA A 63 1.31 8.82 13.91
CA ALA A 63 0.33 9.04 14.97
C ALA A 63 0.09 10.55 15.11
N VAL A 64 -1.17 10.97 15.02
CA VAL A 64 -1.59 12.37 15.13
C VAL A 64 -2.61 12.51 16.25
N TRP A 65 -2.47 13.57 17.05
CA TRP A 65 -3.41 13.92 18.12
C TRP A 65 -3.48 15.44 18.26
N SER A 66 -4.55 15.95 18.89
CA SER A 66 -4.71 17.39 19.08
C SER A 66 -4.01 17.92 20.34
N GLY A 67 -3.37 19.08 20.22
CA GLY A 67 -2.71 19.79 21.32
C GLY A 67 -1.44 19.10 21.85
N ALA A 68 -0.89 19.63 22.94
CA ALA A 68 0.34 19.14 23.58
C ALA A 68 0.13 17.87 24.44
N ARG A 69 -0.79 16.99 24.06
CA ARG A 69 -1.00 15.74 24.78
C ARG A 69 0.17 14.80 24.54
N ILE A 70 0.59 14.08 25.57
CA ILE A 70 1.53 12.98 25.44
C ILE A 70 0.70 11.70 25.55
N PRO A 71 0.78 10.77 24.57
CA PRO A 71 0.13 9.47 24.68
C PRO A 71 0.50 8.77 25.99
N VAL A 72 -0.49 8.24 26.70
CA VAL A 72 -0.30 7.45 27.93
C VAL A 72 -1.20 6.21 27.90
N GLY A 73 -0.85 5.19 28.70
CA GLY A 73 -1.62 3.95 28.80
C GLY A 73 -1.79 3.27 27.43
N ALA A 74 -3.00 2.80 27.15
CA ALA A 74 -3.32 2.09 25.90
C ALA A 74 -3.03 2.91 24.63
N LEU A 75 -3.10 4.25 24.70
CA LEU A 75 -2.76 5.08 23.54
C LEU A 75 -1.26 5.07 23.26
N ALA A 76 -0.42 5.13 24.31
CA ALA A 76 1.03 5.00 24.15
C ALA A 76 1.39 3.60 23.64
N GLU A 77 0.75 2.56 24.20
CA GLU A 77 0.95 1.17 23.77
C GLU A 77 0.62 0.97 22.28
N LEU A 78 -0.50 1.54 21.81
CA LEU A 78 -0.85 1.48 20.39
C LEU A 78 0.19 2.16 19.49
N VAL A 79 0.70 3.33 19.90
CA VAL A 79 1.75 4.04 19.13
C VAL A 79 3.03 3.21 19.07
N GLU A 80 3.43 2.59 20.18
CA GLU A 80 4.58 1.69 20.24
C GLU A 80 4.40 0.45 19.36
N ILE A 81 3.20 -0.13 19.30
CA ILE A 81 2.88 -1.24 18.39
C ILE A 81 2.98 -0.79 16.93
N ALA A 82 2.42 0.37 16.60
CA ALA A 82 2.38 0.89 15.23
C ALA A 82 3.74 1.42 14.72
N ALA A 83 4.67 1.72 15.63
CA ALA A 83 6.02 2.21 15.30
C ALA A 83 7.02 1.08 14.99
N ARG A 84 6.66 -0.19 15.24
CA ARG A 84 7.46 -1.38 14.92
C ARG A 84 7.34 -1.75 13.45
#